data_AF-A0A923A634-F1
#
_entry.id   AF-A0A923A634-F1
#
_cell.length_a   1.000
_cell.length_b   1.000
_cell.length_c   1.000
_cell.angle_alpha   90.00
_cell.angle_beta   90.00
_cell.angle_gamma   90.00
#
_symmetry.space_group_name_H-M   'P 1'
#
loop_
_entity.id
_entity.type
_entity.pdbx_description
1 polymer ?
#
loop_
_entity_poly.entity_id
_entity_poly.type
_entity_poly.pdbx_seq_one_letter_code
_entity_poly.pdbx_strand_id
1 'polypeptide(L)'
;MYLPQIVLMVVALLAILLWFLGGYRQAQEKDDRPSLPAILLASWLITSVVFSVYLFVLRFGGFFDITIERLLFVMIILFLVAGLFQGKVRFQKNMSIEIAMGVFVLVCIVSMIRVGFVAVTPEFISPWYVFITGYFFPFIVFIFAKHYIFSEKDVMFILHALFYFGIYLSITAFFEFADLKQFVFPQYITDPSISETHLDRA
;
A
#
# COMPACT_ATOMS: atom_id res chain seq x y z
N MET A 1 -22.83 -23.40 15.72
CA MET A 1 -22.47 -24.41 14.70
C MET A 1 -21.30 -23.89 13.84
N TYR A 2 -20.16 -23.51 14.44
CA TYR A 2 -19.02 -22.88 13.74
C TYR A 2 -17.67 -23.55 14.03
N LEU A 3 -17.62 -24.46 15.01
CA LEU A 3 -16.40 -25.17 15.42
C LEU A 3 -15.65 -25.86 14.25
N PRO A 4 -16.29 -26.57 13.31
CA PRO A 4 -15.55 -27.26 12.25
C PRO A 4 -14.92 -26.29 11.22
N GLN A 5 -15.54 -25.13 10.97
CA GLN A 5 -15.01 -24.12 10.04
C GLN A 5 -13.79 -23.41 10.63
N ILE A 6 -13.83 -23.10 11.94
CA ILE A 6 -12.71 -22.48 12.66
C ILE A 6 -11.48 -23.40 12.64
N VAL A 7 -11.67 -24.68 12.93
CA VAL A 7 -10.57 -25.66 12.93
C VAL A 7 -9.94 -25.81 11.53
N LEU A 8 -10.75 -25.87 10.48
CA LEU A 8 -10.26 -25.97 9.10
C LEU A 8 -9.41 -24.75 8.71
N MET A 9 -9.84 -23.55 9.10
CA MET A 9 -9.14 -22.31 8.77
C MET A 9 -7.82 -22.18 9.54
N VAL A 10 -7.79 -22.55 10.82
CA VAL A 10 -6.56 -22.56 11.63
C VAL A 10 -5.55 -23.57 11.08
N VAL A 11 -6.01 -24.76 10.69
CA VAL A 11 -5.14 -25.79 10.08
C VAL A 11 -4.61 -25.31 8.73
N ALA A 12 -5.42 -24.66 7.90
CA ALA A 12 -4.98 -24.09 6.63
C ALA A 12 -3.93 -22.98 6.83
N LEU A 13 -4.16 -22.05 7.76
CA LEU A 13 -3.20 -21.00 8.08
C LEU A 13 -1.87 -21.57 8.59
N LEU A 14 -1.90 -22.57 9.47
CA LEU A 14 -0.71 -23.26 9.96
C LEU A 14 0.04 -24.02 8.86
N ALA A 15 -0.68 -24.68 7.95
CA ALA A 15 -0.08 -25.39 6.82
C ALA A 15 0.64 -24.44 5.86
N ILE A 16 0.05 -23.28 5.55
CA ILE A 16 0.68 -22.27 4.68
C ILE A 16 1.89 -21.65 5.39
N LEU A 17 1.79 -21.36 6.69
CA LEU A 17 2.92 -20.87 7.51
C LEU A 17 4.10 -21.87 7.51
N LEU A 18 3.82 -23.16 7.71
CA LEU A 18 4.84 -24.22 7.76
C LEU A 18 5.50 -24.46 6.39
N TRP A 19 4.71 -24.48 5.31
CA TRP A 19 5.24 -24.63 3.96
C TRP A 19 6.21 -23.50 3.59
N PHE A 20 5.88 -22.26 3.98
CA PHE A 20 6.74 -21.10 3.74
C PHE A 20 7.95 -21.02 4.67
N LEU A 21 7.83 -21.40 5.94
CA LEU A 21 8.97 -21.55 6.86
C LEU A 21 10.02 -22.54 6.33
N GLY A 22 9.57 -23.58 5.62
CA GLY A 22 10.44 -24.50 4.88
C GLY A 22 11.19 -23.82 3.73
N GLY A 23 10.51 -23.00 2.93
CA GLY A 23 11.12 -22.22 1.85
C GLY A 23 12.08 -21.13 2.36
N TYR A 24 11.78 -20.51 3.49
CA TYR A 24 12.59 -19.46 4.11
C TYR A 24 13.96 -19.98 4.59
N ARG A 25 13.99 -21.17 5.19
CA ARG A 25 15.26 -21.82 5.61
C ARG A 25 16.20 -22.12 4.45
N GLN A 26 15.66 -22.33 3.26
CA GLN A 26 16.45 -22.67 2.09
C GLN A 26 17.07 -21.44 1.41
N ALA A 27 16.57 -20.24 1.69
CA ALA A 27 17.06 -18.98 1.13
C ALA A 27 18.16 -18.30 1.97
N GLN A 28 18.36 -18.71 3.23
CA GLN A 28 19.04 -17.92 4.26
C GLN A 28 20.58 -18.15 4.41
N GLU A 29 21.25 -18.73 3.42
CA GLU A 29 22.66 -19.13 3.54
C GLU A 29 23.70 -18.10 3.02
N LYS A 30 23.31 -16.89 2.57
CA LYS A 30 24.31 -15.93 2.03
C LYS A 30 23.97 -14.44 2.23
N ASP A 31 24.53 -13.85 3.29
CA ASP A 31 24.57 -12.41 3.64
C ASP A 31 23.31 -11.59 3.26
N ASP A 32 22.31 -11.66 4.15
CA ASP A 32 20.87 -11.64 3.85
C ASP A 32 20.12 -10.36 4.23
N ARG A 33 20.74 -9.19 4.14
CA ARG A 33 20.02 -7.94 4.47
C ARG A 33 19.19 -7.47 3.26
N PRO A 34 17.86 -7.24 3.43
CA PRO A 34 17.04 -6.64 2.38
C PRO A 34 17.51 -5.21 2.11
N SER A 35 17.37 -4.76 0.86
CA SER A 35 17.79 -3.41 0.51
C SER A 35 16.87 -2.35 1.15
N LEU A 36 17.43 -1.17 1.47
CA LEU A 36 16.65 -0.05 2.02
C LEU A 36 15.43 0.31 1.14
N PRO A 37 15.52 0.34 -0.21
CA PRO A 37 14.35 0.56 -1.07
C PRO A 37 13.25 -0.47 -0.89
N ALA A 38 13.61 -1.75 -0.72
CA ALA A 38 12.63 -2.82 -0.51
C ALA A 38 11.90 -2.67 0.83
N ILE A 39 12.62 -2.34 1.90
CA ILE A 39 12.03 -2.06 3.22
C ILE A 39 11.11 -0.84 3.14
N LEU A 40 11.54 0.23 2.46
CA LEU A 40 10.75 1.45 2.31
C LEU A 40 9.46 1.19 1.52
N LEU A 41 9.54 0.43 0.42
CA LEU A 41 8.37 0.08 -0.38
C LEU A 41 7.40 -0.84 0.38
N ALA A 42 7.91 -1.89 1.04
CA ALA A 42 7.09 -2.81 1.82
C ALA A 42 6.39 -2.10 2.99
N SER A 43 7.11 -1.23 3.70
CA SER A 43 6.52 -0.43 4.78
C SER A 43 5.46 0.54 4.25
N TRP A 44 5.72 1.24 3.13
CA TRP A 44 4.71 2.09 2.50
C TRP A 44 3.45 1.31 2.10
N LEU A 45 3.59 0.12 1.50
CA LEU A 45 2.45 -0.72 1.12
C LEU A 45 1.61 -1.11 2.34
N ILE A 46 2.23 -1.62 3.40
CA ILE A 46 1.51 -2.00 4.64
C ILE A 46 0.84 -0.77 5.25
N THR A 47 1.55 0.36 5.32
CA THR A 47 1.02 1.60 5.87
C THR A 47 -0.14 2.16 5.05
N SER A 48 -0.11 2.06 3.73
CA SER A 48 -1.21 2.53 2.87
C SER A 48 -2.53 1.80 3.12
N VAL A 49 -2.48 0.54 3.57
CA VAL A 49 -3.67 -0.26 3.87
C VAL A 49 -4.09 -0.15 5.34
N VAL A 50 -3.12 -0.20 6.28
CA VAL A 50 -3.40 -0.25 7.73
C VAL A 50 -3.54 1.13 8.37
N PHE A 51 -2.85 2.13 7.83
CA PHE A 51 -2.80 3.47 8.41
C PHE A 51 -3.45 4.45 7.43
N SER A 52 -4.74 4.23 7.21
CA SER A 52 -5.56 5.16 6.45
C SER A 52 -5.77 6.48 7.21
N VAL A 53 -6.47 7.43 6.59
CA VAL A 53 -6.80 8.78 7.08
C VAL A 53 -7.46 8.79 8.47
N TYR A 54 -7.90 7.64 8.99
CA TYR A 54 -8.60 7.57 10.29
C TYR A 54 -7.68 7.38 11.50
N LEU A 55 -6.43 6.94 11.33
CA LEU A 55 -5.57 6.61 12.48
C LEU A 55 -4.75 7.81 12.96
N PHE A 56 -4.19 8.60 12.04
CA PHE A 56 -3.40 9.78 12.39
C PHE A 56 -3.44 10.82 11.25
N VAL A 57 -4.15 11.92 11.48
CA VAL A 57 -4.20 13.05 10.54
C VAL A 57 -3.88 14.34 11.27
N LEU A 58 -2.82 14.99 10.82
CA LEU A 58 -2.57 16.39 11.12
C LEU A 58 -3.21 17.22 10.00
N ARG A 59 -4.37 17.80 10.29
CA ARG A 59 -5.07 18.73 9.39
C ARG A 59 -4.44 20.11 9.55
N PHE A 60 -3.69 20.56 8.55
CA PHE A 60 -3.25 21.95 8.47
C PHE A 60 -4.24 22.73 7.61
N GLY A 61 -4.84 23.79 8.17
CA GLY A 61 -5.82 24.63 7.44
C GLY A 61 -5.24 25.15 6.13
N GLY A 62 -5.84 24.74 5.01
CA GLY A 62 -5.43 25.11 3.64
C GLY A 62 -4.33 24.23 3.01
N PHE A 63 -3.78 23.26 3.74
CA PHE A 63 -2.74 22.33 3.25
C PHE A 63 -3.22 20.87 3.20
N PHE A 64 -2.41 20.00 2.59
CA PHE A 64 -2.67 18.56 2.53
C PHE A 64 -2.71 17.94 3.94
N ASP A 65 -3.63 17.00 4.16
CA ASP A 65 -3.63 16.16 5.36
C ASP A 65 -2.32 15.36 5.41
N ILE A 66 -1.52 15.57 6.46
CA ILE A 66 -0.27 14.84 6.64
C ILE A 66 -0.60 13.50 7.33
N THR A 67 -0.54 12.42 6.54
CA THR A 67 -0.65 11.04 7.02
C THR A 67 0.71 10.34 6.98
N ILE A 68 0.86 9.26 7.76
CA ILE A 68 2.09 8.45 7.80
C ILE A 68 2.41 7.89 6.40
N GLU A 69 1.40 7.42 5.68
CA GLU A 69 1.51 6.97 4.29
C GLU A 69 2.12 8.04 3.38
N ARG A 70 1.62 9.29 3.46
CA ARG A 70 2.11 10.40 2.64
C ARG A 70 3.55 10.77 2.99
N LEU A 71 3.94 10.67 4.27
CA LEU A 71 5.32 10.91 4.69
C LEU A 71 6.27 9.86 4.10
N LEU A 72 5.91 8.57 4.20
CA LEU A 72 6.66 7.47 3.58
C LEU A 72 6.73 7.64 2.04
N PHE A 73 5.64 8.07 1.42
CA PHE A 73 5.60 8.34 -0.03
C PHE A 73 6.54 9.48 -0.44
N VAL A 74 6.58 10.56 0.34
CA VAL A 74 7.55 11.66 0.12
C VAL A 74 8.98 11.15 0.21
N MET A 75 9.28 10.24 1.17
CA MET A 75 10.60 9.61 1.23
C MET A 75 10.92 8.77 -0.02
N ILE A 76 9.95 8.05 -0.59
CA ILE A 76 10.13 7.32 -1.86
C ILE A 76 10.48 8.29 -2.99
N ILE A 77 9.76 9.41 -3.11
CA ILE A 77 10.05 10.45 -4.10
C ILE A 77 11.44 11.02 -3.89
N LEU A 78 11.81 11.40 -2.67
CA LEU A 78 13.13 11.94 -2.35
C LEU A 78 14.24 10.95 -2.71
N PHE A 79 14.04 9.67 -2.45
CA PHE A 79 15.01 8.63 -2.80
C PHE A 79 15.18 8.49 -4.32
N LEU A 80 14.06 8.54 -5.06
CA LEU A 80 14.05 8.50 -6.52
C LEU A 80 14.75 9.73 -7.12
N VAL A 81 14.43 10.92 -6.61
CA VAL A 81 15.06 12.19 -7.02
C VAL A 81 16.57 12.19 -6.70
N ALA A 82 16.96 11.73 -5.51
CA ALA A 82 18.37 11.59 -5.14
C ALA A 82 19.10 10.61 -6.06
N GLY A 83 18.48 9.50 -6.44
CA GLY A 83 19.07 8.55 -7.39
C GLY A 83 19.15 9.06 -8.83
N LEU A 84 18.22 9.92 -9.25
CA LEU A 84 18.30 10.64 -10.52
C LEU A 84 19.54 11.55 -10.53
N PHE A 85 19.75 12.34 -9.47
CA PHE A 85 20.93 13.20 -9.35
C PHE A 85 22.25 12.42 -9.26
N GLN A 86 22.23 11.22 -8.67
CA GLN A 86 23.40 10.33 -8.61
C GLN A 86 23.65 9.55 -9.92
N GLY A 87 22.80 9.69 -10.94
CA GLY A 87 22.92 8.95 -12.20
C GLY A 87 22.73 7.43 -12.07
N LYS A 88 22.20 6.96 -10.93
CA LYS A 88 21.95 5.53 -10.68
C LYS A 88 20.70 5.02 -11.40
N VAL A 89 19.84 5.92 -11.83
CA VAL A 89 18.65 5.62 -12.64
C VAL A 89 19.09 5.40 -14.09
N ARG A 90 19.32 4.12 -14.44
CA ARG A 90 19.57 3.73 -15.82
C ARG A 90 18.25 3.69 -16.57
N PHE A 91 18.02 4.69 -17.42
CA PHE A 91 16.90 4.69 -18.34
C PHE A 91 16.98 3.45 -19.24
N GLN A 92 16.05 2.52 -19.05
CA GLN A 92 15.94 1.35 -19.91
C GLN A 92 15.42 1.74 -21.28
N LYS A 93 15.82 0.99 -22.32
CA LYS A 93 15.47 1.28 -23.72
C LYS A 93 13.96 1.22 -24.01
N ASN A 94 13.18 0.52 -23.18
CA ASN A 94 11.72 0.45 -23.32
C ASN A 94 11.02 1.34 -22.29
N MET A 95 10.87 2.63 -22.65
CA MET A 95 10.16 3.65 -21.86
C MET A 95 8.70 3.83 -22.27
N SER A 96 8.18 2.96 -23.14
CA SER A 96 6.84 3.12 -23.73
C SER A 96 5.75 3.16 -22.65
N ILE A 97 5.91 2.36 -21.59
CA ILE A 97 4.96 2.28 -20.49
C ILE A 97 5.03 3.56 -19.64
N GLU A 98 6.22 4.03 -19.27
CA GLU A 98 6.39 5.26 -18.51
C GLU A 98 5.85 6.48 -19.26
N ILE A 99 6.06 6.54 -20.58
CA ILE A 99 5.51 7.60 -21.42
C ILE A 99 3.99 7.53 -21.43
N ALA A 100 3.39 6.35 -21.60
CA ALA A 100 1.93 6.19 -21.56
C ALA A 100 1.34 6.62 -20.20
N MET A 101 1.99 6.24 -19.10
CA MET A 101 1.61 6.65 -17.74
C MET A 101 1.74 8.17 -17.57
N GLY A 102 2.82 8.78 -18.06
CA GLY A 102 3.03 10.23 -18.02
C GLY A 102 1.98 11.00 -18.83
N VAL A 103 1.65 10.53 -20.03
CA VAL A 103 0.57 11.10 -20.86
C VAL A 103 -0.77 10.98 -20.15
N PHE A 104 -1.07 9.84 -19.54
CA PHE A 104 -2.31 9.66 -18.78
C PHE A 104 -2.41 10.64 -17.60
N VAL A 105 -1.33 10.80 -16.83
CA VAL A 105 -1.26 11.80 -15.75
C VAL A 105 -1.53 13.21 -16.29
N LEU A 106 -0.94 13.56 -17.43
CA LEU A 106 -1.15 14.87 -18.05
C LEU A 106 -2.61 15.07 -18.47
N VAL A 107 -3.25 14.06 -19.05
CA VAL A 107 -4.69 14.10 -19.37
C VAL A 107 -5.53 14.31 -18.12
N CYS A 108 -5.23 13.60 -17.03
CA CYS A 108 -5.92 13.79 -15.75
C CYS A 108 -5.76 15.21 -15.20
N ILE A 109 -4.55 15.77 -15.26
CA ILE A 109 -4.29 17.16 -14.82
C ILE A 109 -5.07 18.15 -15.67
N VAL A 110 -5.04 18.02 -17.00
CA VAL A 110 -5.79 18.88 -17.91
C VAL A 110 -7.30 18.78 -17.66
N SER A 111 -7.80 17.57 -17.42
CA SER A 111 -9.21 17.33 -17.08
C SER A 111 -9.59 18.02 -15.76
N MET A 112 -8.76 17.89 -14.72
CA MET A 112 -9.00 18.56 -13.43
C MET A 112 -8.92 20.09 -13.53
N ILE A 113 -8.03 20.65 -14.36
CA ILE A 113 -7.98 22.10 -14.61
C ILE A 113 -9.29 22.61 -15.24
N ARG A 114 -9.92 21.80 -16.11
CA ARG A 114 -11.18 22.15 -16.79
C ARG A 114 -12.40 22.03 -15.89
N VAL A 115 -12.47 20.97 -15.08
CA VAL A 115 -13.65 20.63 -14.26
C VAL A 115 -13.59 21.24 -12.85
N GLY A 116 -12.39 21.50 -12.34
CA GLY A 116 -12.14 21.96 -10.98
C GLY A 116 -11.50 20.88 -10.10
N PHE A 117 -10.69 21.33 -9.12
CA PHE A 117 -9.94 20.45 -8.21
C PHE A 117 -10.72 20.03 -6.96
N VAL A 118 -11.84 20.70 -6.68
CA VAL A 118 -12.65 20.52 -5.48
C VAL A 118 -13.96 19.83 -5.87
N ALA A 119 -14.48 19.00 -4.97
CA ALA A 119 -15.77 18.36 -5.17
C ALA A 119 -16.87 19.41 -5.35
N VAL A 120 -17.69 19.25 -6.39
CA VAL A 120 -18.81 20.14 -6.70
C VAL A 120 -19.94 19.97 -5.69
N THR A 121 -20.07 18.77 -5.10
CA THR A 121 -20.99 18.48 -3.99
C THR A 121 -20.28 17.67 -2.90
N PRO A 122 -20.72 17.76 -1.62
CA PRO A 122 -20.09 17.04 -0.49
C PRO A 122 -20.14 15.51 -0.61
N GLU A 123 -21.01 14.99 -1.47
CA GLU A 123 -21.19 13.55 -1.70
C GLU A 123 -20.06 12.94 -2.55
N PHE A 124 -19.43 13.73 -3.43
CA PHE A 124 -18.35 13.25 -4.28
C PHE A 124 -16.98 13.43 -3.61
N ILE A 125 -16.16 12.40 -3.70
CA ILE A 125 -14.75 12.46 -3.30
C ILE A 125 -14.04 13.48 -4.19
N SER A 126 -13.20 14.33 -3.60
CA SER A 126 -12.46 15.35 -4.38
C SER A 126 -11.69 14.69 -5.54
N PRO A 127 -11.82 15.20 -6.79
CA PRO A 127 -11.11 14.66 -7.95
C PRO A 127 -9.59 14.58 -7.73
N TRP A 128 -9.04 15.54 -6.99
CA TRP A 128 -7.65 15.57 -6.57
C TRP A 128 -7.24 14.37 -5.71
N TYR A 129 -8.07 14.00 -4.72
CA TYR A 129 -7.79 12.84 -3.88
C TYR A 129 -7.78 11.55 -4.71
N VAL A 130 -8.79 11.35 -5.56
CA VAL A 130 -8.88 10.20 -6.47
C VAL A 130 -7.68 10.15 -7.41
N PHE A 131 -7.25 11.29 -7.94
CA PHE A 131 -6.07 11.38 -8.79
C PHE A 131 -4.79 10.93 -8.06
N ILE A 132 -4.57 11.45 -6.85
CA ILE A 132 -3.37 11.13 -6.07
C ILE A 132 -3.34 9.65 -5.67
N THR A 133 -4.39 9.17 -5.00
CA THR A 133 -4.39 7.82 -4.41
C THR A 133 -4.62 6.74 -5.46
N GLY A 134 -5.45 7.01 -6.47
CA GLY A 134 -5.81 6.04 -7.49
C GLY A 134 -4.78 5.90 -8.62
N TYR A 135 -4.08 6.98 -8.99
CA TYR A 135 -3.20 6.97 -10.17
C TYR A 135 -1.77 7.41 -9.84
N PHE A 136 -1.59 8.55 -9.16
CA PHE A 136 -0.26 9.11 -8.95
C PHE A 136 0.62 8.21 -8.07
N PHE A 137 0.10 7.72 -6.96
CA PHE A 137 0.81 6.81 -6.05
C PHE A 137 1.30 5.52 -6.73
N PRO A 138 0.43 4.71 -7.37
CA PRO A 138 0.87 3.48 -8.03
C PRO A 138 1.86 3.77 -9.17
N PHE A 139 1.76 4.92 -9.84
CA PHE A 139 2.67 5.27 -10.92
C PHE A 139 4.10 5.55 -10.42
N ILE A 140 4.23 6.35 -9.36
CA ILE A 140 5.54 6.62 -8.75
C ILE A 140 6.12 5.33 -8.16
N VAL A 141 5.30 4.52 -7.49
CA VAL A 141 5.72 3.23 -6.93
C VAL A 141 6.17 2.27 -8.01
N PHE A 142 5.49 2.22 -9.15
CA PHE A 142 5.92 1.41 -10.30
C PHE A 142 7.30 1.84 -10.81
N ILE A 143 7.52 3.15 -11.01
CA ILE A 143 8.81 3.67 -11.46
C ILE A 143 9.89 3.36 -10.41
N PHE A 144 9.59 3.53 -9.12
CA PHE A 144 10.50 3.23 -8.02
C PHE A 144 10.88 1.74 -8.01
N ALA A 145 9.89 0.85 -8.06
CA ALA A 145 10.10 -0.59 -8.09
C ALA A 145 10.94 -0.99 -9.30
N LYS A 146 10.61 -0.47 -10.49
CA LYS A 146 11.37 -0.73 -11.73
C LYS A 146 12.84 -0.34 -11.66
N HIS A 147 13.21 0.68 -10.86
CA HIS A 147 14.58 1.21 -10.81
C HIS A 147 15.39 0.77 -9.59
N TYR A 148 14.75 0.24 -8.54
CA TYR A 148 15.45 -0.11 -7.30
C TYR A 148 15.23 -1.57 -6.88
N ILE A 149 14.17 -2.22 -7.35
CA ILE A 149 13.84 -3.61 -7.00
C ILE A 149 14.22 -4.50 -8.18
N PHE A 150 15.48 -4.93 -8.23
CA PHE A 150 16.00 -5.85 -9.24
C PHE A 150 16.45 -7.19 -8.69
N SER A 151 16.73 -7.25 -7.38
CA SER A 151 17.24 -8.46 -6.77
C SER A 151 16.08 -9.38 -6.40
N GLU A 152 16.22 -10.67 -6.68
CA GLU A 152 15.26 -11.70 -6.28
C GLU A 152 14.95 -11.63 -4.79
N LYS A 153 15.96 -11.33 -3.95
CA LYS A 153 15.78 -11.16 -2.50
C LYS A 153 14.84 -10.01 -2.14
N ASP A 154 14.89 -8.89 -2.86
CA ASP A 154 14.06 -7.72 -2.58
C ASP A 154 12.61 -8.01 -2.94
N VAL A 155 12.41 -8.70 -4.08
CA VAL A 155 11.10 -9.18 -4.51
C VAL A 155 10.54 -10.19 -3.51
N MET A 156 11.33 -11.18 -3.10
CA MET A 156 10.93 -12.17 -2.10
C MET A 156 10.62 -11.49 -0.76
N PHE A 157 11.41 -10.51 -0.31
CA PHE A 157 11.13 -9.79 0.92
C PHE A 157 9.79 -9.06 0.87
N ILE A 158 9.50 -8.34 -0.22
CA ILE A 158 8.21 -7.65 -0.41
C ILE A 158 7.07 -8.66 -0.42
N LEU A 159 7.22 -9.78 -1.13
CA LEU A 159 6.20 -10.85 -1.17
C LEU A 159 5.95 -11.45 0.21
N HIS A 160 6.99 -11.73 1.00
CA HIS A 160 6.83 -12.19 2.38
C HIS A 160 6.12 -11.15 3.24
N ALA A 161 6.48 -9.87 3.12
CA ALA A 161 5.81 -8.79 3.84
C ALA A 161 4.30 -8.73 3.50
N LEU A 162 3.95 -8.80 2.21
CA LEU A 162 2.55 -8.85 1.76
C LEU A 162 1.83 -10.12 2.23
N PHE A 163 2.54 -11.25 2.28
CA PHE A 163 1.98 -12.51 2.73
C PHE A 163 1.65 -12.49 4.23
N TYR A 164 2.59 -12.08 5.08
CA TYR A 164 2.34 -11.90 6.52
C TYR A 164 1.25 -10.86 6.77
N PHE A 165 1.22 -9.82 5.94
CA PHE A 165 0.15 -8.84 5.98
C PHE A 165 -1.22 -9.43 5.62
N GLY A 166 -1.30 -10.28 4.60
CA GLY A 166 -2.51 -11.03 4.25
C GLY A 166 -2.98 -11.99 5.34
N ILE A 167 -2.06 -12.66 6.04
CA ILE A 167 -2.38 -13.47 7.24
C ILE A 167 -3.00 -12.57 8.31
N TYR A 168 -2.39 -11.42 8.58
CA TYR A 168 -2.91 -10.47 9.56
C TYR A 168 -4.32 -9.99 9.18
N LEU A 169 -4.59 -9.67 7.91
CA LEU A 169 -5.93 -9.29 7.44
C LEU A 169 -6.92 -10.45 7.60
N SER A 170 -6.51 -11.68 7.33
CA SER A 170 -7.36 -12.88 7.49
C SER A 170 -7.74 -13.13 8.95
N ILE A 171 -6.78 -12.98 9.86
CA ILE A 171 -7.02 -13.07 11.31
C ILE A 171 -7.95 -11.94 11.77
N THR A 172 -7.73 -10.73 11.25
CA THR A 172 -8.56 -9.55 11.57
C THR A 172 -10.01 -9.76 11.13
N ALA A 173 -10.24 -10.21 9.89
CA ALA A 173 -11.56 -10.54 9.37
C ALA A 173 -12.25 -11.65 10.18
N PHE A 174 -11.48 -12.63 10.67
CA PHE A 174 -12.02 -13.68 11.54
C PHE A 174 -12.50 -13.13 12.89
N PHE A 175 -11.75 -12.24 13.51
CA PHE A 175 -12.18 -11.60 14.76
C PHE A 175 -13.41 -10.70 14.58
N GLU A 176 -13.52 -10.05 13.42
CA GLU A 176 -14.73 -9.29 13.07
C GLU A 176 -15.94 -10.21 12.94
N PHE A 177 -15.80 -11.35 12.24
CA PHE A 177 -16.88 -12.34 12.11
C PHE A 177 -17.30 -12.96 13.46
N ALA A 178 -16.35 -13.14 14.38
CA ALA A 178 -16.61 -13.69 15.71
C ALA A 178 -17.13 -12.65 16.73
N ASP A 179 -17.36 -11.39 16.31
CA ASP A 179 -17.72 -10.24 17.16
C ASP A 179 -16.70 -9.94 18.28
N LEU A 180 -15.47 -10.42 18.11
CA LEU A 180 -14.35 -10.23 19.03
C LEU A 180 -13.59 -8.93 18.72
N LYS A 181 -14.34 -7.82 18.60
CA LYS A 181 -13.85 -6.52 18.12
C LYS A 181 -12.69 -5.93 18.93
N GLN A 182 -12.55 -6.32 20.20
CA GLN A 182 -11.44 -5.90 21.07
C GLN A 182 -10.05 -6.37 20.61
N PHE A 183 -9.99 -7.45 19.81
CA PHE A 183 -8.73 -7.99 19.28
C PHE A 183 -8.42 -7.52 17.85
N VAL A 184 -9.30 -6.72 17.26
CA VAL A 184 -9.06 -6.08 15.97
C VAL A 184 -8.25 -4.81 16.18
N PHE A 185 -7.06 -4.78 15.63
CA PHE A 185 -6.23 -3.59 15.53
C PHE A 185 -6.06 -3.24 14.05
N PRO A 186 -6.11 -1.97 13.64
CA PRO A 186 -6.56 -0.82 14.42
C PRO A 186 -8.08 -0.78 14.61
N GLN A 187 -8.52 -0.28 15.78
CA GLN A 187 -9.93 -0.31 16.20
C GLN A 187 -10.89 0.49 15.30
N TYR A 188 -10.38 1.41 14.48
CA TYR A 188 -11.23 2.15 13.54
C TYR A 188 -11.85 1.23 12.47
N ILE A 189 -11.28 0.04 12.22
CA ILE A 189 -11.80 -0.93 11.24
C ILE A 189 -13.17 -1.48 11.69
N THR A 190 -13.37 -1.61 13.01
CA THR A 190 -14.60 -2.18 13.59
C THR A 190 -15.65 -1.13 13.93
N ASP A 191 -15.36 0.16 13.68
CA ASP A 191 -16.28 1.26 13.94
C ASP A 191 -17.33 1.36 12.80
N PRO A 192 -18.61 1.05 13.08
CA PRO A 192 -19.67 1.09 12.07
C PRO A 192 -19.92 2.50 11.53
N SER A 193 -19.59 3.55 12.30
CA SER A 193 -19.75 4.93 11.82
C SER A 193 -18.81 5.28 10.65
N ILE A 194 -17.69 4.57 10.54
CA ILE A 194 -16.71 4.73 9.46
C ILE A 194 -17.06 3.82 8.28
N SER A 195 -17.48 2.57 8.53
CA SER A 195 -17.81 1.61 7.47
C SER A 195 -19.06 2.00 6.67
N GLU A 196 -20.08 2.58 7.31
CA GLU A 196 -21.28 3.08 6.62
C GLU A 196 -20.96 4.21 5.62
N THR A 197 -19.97 5.05 5.93
CA THR A 197 -19.54 6.15 5.04
C THR A 197 -18.87 5.66 3.75
N HIS A 198 -18.37 4.41 3.72
CA HIS A 198 -17.68 3.81 2.58
C HIS A 198 -18.57 2.88 1.75
N LEU A 199 -19.56 2.21 2.35
CA LEU A 199 -20.47 1.28 1.65
C LEU A 199 -21.67 1.95 0.98
N ASP A 200 -22.16 3.09 1.51
CA ASP A 200 -23.22 3.89 0.85
C ASP A 200 -22.73 4.64 -0.41
N ARG A 201 -21.45 4.48 -0.77
CA ARG A 201 -20.82 5.08 -1.96
C ARG A 201 -20.58 4.08 -3.10
N ALA A 202 -21.07 2.84 -3.00
CA ALA A 202 -20.95 1.80 -4.02
C ALA A 202 -22.27 1.55 -4.76
#